data_AF-A0A382VA42-F1
#
_entry.id   AF-A0A382VA42-F1
#
_cell.length_a   1.000
_cell.length_b   1.000
_cell.length_c   1.000
_cell.angle_alpha   90.00
_cell.angle_beta   90.00
_cell.angle_gamma   90.00
#
_symmetry.space_group_name_H-M   'P 1'
#
loop_
_entity.id
_entity.type
_entity.pdbx_description
1 polymer ?
#
loop_
_entity_poly.entity_id
_entity_poly.type
_entity_poly.pdbx_seq_one_letter_code
_entity_poly.pdbx_strand_id
1 'polypeptide(L)'
;MRKQVAYLGPKGTYAEKAAEILSDFANYESPIFVPCKGLHSVIKSIAYKNCDAAVVPIENSVEGGVTATLDALWKFPNLKISQAIVLPIKHALISSGELSDISE
;
A
#
# COMPACT_ATOMS: atom_id res chain seq x y z
N MET A 1 17.98 -7.89 10.81
CA MET A 1 17.97 -7.02 9.62
C MET A 1 16.63 -6.31 9.57
N ARG A 2 16.59 -5.03 9.15
CA ARG A 2 15.33 -4.28 9.01
C ARG A 2 14.47 -4.91 7.92
N LYS A 3 13.17 -5.03 8.17
CA LYS A 3 12.20 -5.59 7.22
C LYS A 3 11.91 -4.59 6.10
N GLN A 4 12.02 -5.02 4.85
CA GLN A 4 11.61 -4.21 3.69
C GLN A 4 10.15 -4.49 3.34
N VAL A 5 9.33 -3.44 3.31
CA VAL A 5 7.88 -3.53 3.10
C VAL A 5 7.51 -2.75 1.83
N ALA A 6 7.11 -3.47 0.79
CA ALA A 6 6.69 -2.86 -0.47
C ALA A 6 5.25 -2.37 -0.42
N TYR A 7 4.99 -1.23 -1.04
CA TYR A 7 3.64 -0.67 -1.15
C TYR A 7 3.45 0.07 -2.49
N LEU A 8 2.20 0.36 -2.86
CA LEU A 8 1.90 1.15 -4.04
C LEU A 8 2.24 2.62 -3.81
N GLY A 9 3.33 3.09 -4.42
CA GLY A 9 3.80 4.46 -4.30
C GLY A 9 2.97 5.49 -5.08
N PRO A 10 3.34 6.77 -5.01
CA PRO A 10 4.53 7.32 -4.32
C PRO A 10 4.35 7.43 -2.79
N LYS A 11 5.34 8.04 -2.13
CA LYS A 11 5.26 8.45 -0.72
C LYS A 11 4.04 9.36 -0.48
N GLY A 12 3.40 9.21 0.68
CA GLY A 12 2.22 9.96 1.10
C GLY A 12 0.88 9.33 0.69
N THR A 13 0.90 8.13 0.10
CA THR A 13 -0.32 7.42 -0.29
C THR A 13 -0.97 6.71 0.91
N TYR A 14 -2.25 6.36 0.77
CA TYR A 14 -2.92 5.47 1.74
C TYR A 14 -2.28 4.09 1.81
N ALA A 15 -1.63 3.63 0.73
CA ALA A 15 -0.89 2.37 0.75
C ALA A 15 0.36 2.44 1.63
N GLU A 16 1.07 3.57 1.65
CA GLU A 16 2.17 3.80 2.62
C GLU A 16 1.64 3.75 4.05
N LYS A 17 0.56 4.50 4.33
CA LYS A 17 -0.07 4.50 5.65
C LYS A 17 -0.53 3.10 6.09
N ALA A 18 -1.08 2.32 5.16
CA ALA A 18 -1.45 0.93 5.42
C ALA A 18 -0.22 0.06 5.73
N ALA A 19 0.90 0.28 5.04
CA ALA A 19 2.16 -0.41 5.30
C ALA A 19 2.74 -0.07 6.67
N GLU A 20 2.66 1.19 7.10
CA GLU A 20 3.05 1.61 8.46
C GLU A 20 2.22 0.88 9.52
N ILE A 21 0.89 0.97 9.44
CA ILE A 21 -0.03 0.37 10.42
C ILE A 21 0.17 -1.15 10.52
N LEU A 22 0.25 -1.84 9.37
CA LEU A 22 0.45 -3.29 9.35
C LEU A 22 1.84 -3.70 9.88
N SER A 23 2.87 -2.89 9.63
CA SER A 23 4.21 -3.14 10.16
C SER A 23 4.25 -3.00 11.69
N ASP A 24 3.53 -2.02 12.24
CA ASP A 24 3.38 -1.85 13.69
C ASP A 24 2.64 -3.05 14.30
N PHE A 25 1.53 -3.50 13.71
CA PHE A 25 0.82 -4.71 14.16
C PHE A 25 1.66 -5.98 14.07
N ALA A 26 2.56 -6.06 13.08
CA ALA A 26 3.50 -7.16 12.95
C ALA A 26 4.76 -7.02 13.84
N ASN A 27 4.87 -5.95 14.65
CA ASN A 27 6.02 -5.62 15.48
C ASN A 27 7.35 -5.59 14.69
N TYR A 28 7.32 -5.05 13.47
CA TYR A 28 8.54 -4.87 12.69
C TYR A 28 9.39 -3.74 13.29
N GLU A 29 10.60 -4.07 13.76
CA GLU A 29 11.52 -3.06 14.27
C GLU A 29 12.15 -2.26 13.14
N SER A 30 11.84 -0.95 13.08
CA SER A 30 12.40 0.00 12.10
C SER A 30 12.30 -0.48 10.64
N PRO A 31 11.09 -0.74 10.12
CA PRO A 31 10.91 -1.20 8.74
C PRO A 31 11.38 -0.15 7.73
N ILE A 32 11.77 -0.62 6.55
CA ILE A 32 12.08 0.22 5.39
C ILE A 32 10.92 0.11 4.41
N PHE A 33 10.23 1.22 4.16
CA PHE A 33 9.12 1.26 3.23
C PHE A 33 9.60 1.50 1.80
N VAL A 34 9.21 0.61 0.88
CA VAL A 34 9.69 0.58 -0.51
C VAL A 34 8.54 0.95 -1.47
N PRO A 35 8.48 2.20 -1.97
CA PRO A 35 7.45 2.61 -2.91
C PRO A 35 7.67 1.92 -4.27
N CYS A 36 6.64 1.26 -4.77
CA CYS A 36 6.64 0.61 -6.07
C CYS A 36 5.74 1.36 -7.07
N LYS A 37 6.10 1.31 -8.36
CA LYS A 37 5.25 1.84 -9.44
C LYS A 37 4.29 0.75 -9.93
N GLY A 38 3.08 0.74 -9.37
CA GLY A 38 1.99 -0.16 -9.74
C GLY A 38 1.92 -1.46 -8.94
N LEU A 39 0.70 -2.03 -8.87
CA LEU A 39 0.38 -3.19 -8.03
C LEU A 39 1.16 -4.46 -8.41
N HIS A 40 1.35 -4.69 -9.71
CA HIS A 40 2.17 -5.81 -10.19
C HIS A 40 3.62 -5.73 -9.68
N SER A 41 4.18 -4.53 -9.54
CA SER A 41 5.54 -4.35 -9.01
C SER A 41 5.62 -4.68 -7.52
N VAL A 42 4.59 -4.31 -6.76
CA VAL A 42 4.48 -4.64 -5.33
C VAL A 42 4.42 -6.16 -5.11
N ILE A 43 3.61 -6.86 -5.90
CA ILE A 43 3.45 -8.32 -5.75
C ILE A 43 4.72 -9.05 -6.21
N LYS A 44 5.35 -8.59 -7.31
CA LYS A 44 6.63 -9.16 -7.77
C LYS A 44 7.76 -8.96 -6.76
N SER A 45 7.78 -7.85 -6.01
CA SER A 45 8.86 -7.60 -5.06
C SER A 45 8.88 -8.63 -3.92
N ILE A 46 7.72 -9.03 -3.40
CA ILE A 46 7.64 -10.11 -2.41
C ILE A 46 7.79 -11.50 -3.06
N ALA A 47 7.19 -11.74 -4.23
CA ALA A 47 7.28 -13.03 -4.92
C ALA A 47 8.72 -13.41 -5.27
N TYR A 48 9.54 -12.43 -5.65
CA TYR A 48 10.96 -12.62 -5.97
C TYR A 48 11.90 -12.35 -4.81
N LYS A 49 11.37 -12.19 -3.58
CA LYS A 49 12.15 -11.97 -2.34
C LYS A 49 13.02 -10.70 -2.36
N ASN A 50 12.66 -9.70 -3.16
CA ASN A 50 13.27 -8.37 -3.14
C ASN A 50 12.80 -7.57 -1.91
N CYS A 51 11.64 -7.90 -1.36
CA CYS A 51 11.12 -7.36 -0.10
C CYS A 51 10.64 -8.50 0.80
N ASP A 52 10.62 -8.24 2.11
CA ASP A 52 10.20 -9.20 3.14
C ASP A 52 8.67 -9.28 3.27
N ALA A 53 7.99 -8.16 3.00
CA ALA A 53 6.55 -8.03 3.06
C ALA A 53 6.06 -7.08 1.97
N ALA A 54 4.76 -7.15 1.68
CA ALA A 54 4.10 -6.27 0.72
C ALA A 54 2.68 -5.96 1.16
N VAL A 55 2.24 -4.74 0.93
CA VAL A 55 0.87 -4.27 1.21
C VAL A 55 0.21 -3.85 -0.09
N VAL A 56 -0.96 -4.41 -0.35
CA VAL A 56 -1.77 -4.15 -1.55
C VAL A 56 -3.24 -3.94 -1.14
N PRO A 57 -3.97 -3.02 -1.80
CA PRO A 57 -5.40 -2.89 -1.63
C PRO A 57 -6.12 -4.06 -2.32
N ILE A 58 -7.15 -4.61 -1.66
CA ILE A 58 -7.97 -5.70 -2.21
C ILE A 58 -9.37 -5.22 -2.60
N GLU A 59 -9.88 -4.19 -1.94
CA GLU A 59 -11.24 -3.66 -2.13
C GLU A 59 -11.31 -2.19 -1.71
N ASN A 60 -12.15 -1.42 -2.41
CA ASN A 60 -12.58 -0.06 -2.07
C ASN A 60 -14.10 -0.07 -1.87
N SER A 61 -14.62 0.65 -0.88
CA SER A 61 -16.06 0.75 -0.63
C SER A 61 -16.84 1.45 -1.73
N VAL A 62 -16.17 2.22 -2.61
CA VAL A 62 -16.81 2.96 -3.71
C VAL A 62 -16.75 2.18 -5.03
N GLU A 63 -15.58 1.63 -5.35
CA GLU A 63 -15.30 1.00 -6.66
C GLU A 63 -15.31 -0.54 -6.61
N GLY A 64 -15.48 -1.12 -5.42
CA GLY A 64 -15.46 -2.56 -5.20
C GLY A 64 -14.05 -3.15 -5.21
N GLY A 65 -13.94 -4.42 -5.61
CA GLY A 65 -12.69 -5.18 -5.59
C GLY A 65 -11.61 -4.62 -6.51
N VAL A 66 -10.36 -4.64 -6.07
CA VAL A 66 -9.20 -4.22 -6.86
C VAL A 66 -8.72 -5.41 -7.70
N THR A 67 -9.32 -5.60 -8.87
CA THR A 67 -9.06 -6.73 -9.78
C THR A 67 -7.59 -6.88 -10.15
N ALA A 68 -6.88 -5.76 -10.35
CA ALA A 68 -5.44 -5.77 -10.65
C ALA A 68 -4.60 -6.42 -9.53
N THR A 69 -5.01 -6.31 -8.26
CA THR A 69 -4.36 -7.02 -7.15
C THR A 69 -4.66 -8.51 -7.22
N LEU A 70 -5.93 -8.88 -7.42
CA LEU A 70 -6.38 -10.26 -7.48
C LEU A 70 -5.70 -11.04 -8.63
N ASP A 71 -5.66 -10.45 -9.83
CA ASP A 71 -5.03 -11.04 -11.02
C ASP A 71 -3.52 -11.22 -10.82
N ALA A 72 -2.88 -10.31 -10.11
CA ALA A 72 -1.45 -10.39 -9.85
C ALA A 72 -1.14 -11.42 -8.75
N LEU A 73 -1.95 -11.53 -7.70
CA LEU A 73 -1.82 -12.56 -6.67
C LEU A 73 -2.04 -13.97 -7.24
N TRP A 74 -3.02 -14.13 -8.13
CA TRP A 74 -3.31 -15.41 -8.80
C TRP A 74 -2.08 -16.03 -9.50
N LYS A 75 -1.18 -15.18 -10.02
CA LYS A 75 0.06 -15.62 -10.70
C LYS A 75 1.12 -16.19 -9.75
N PHE A 76 0.99 -16.00 -8.44
CA PHE A 76 1.97 -16.40 -7.44
C PHE A 76 1.32 -17.19 -6.28
N PRO A 77 0.92 -18.46 -6.50
CA PRO A 77 0.14 -19.25 -5.54
C PRO A 77 0.85 -19.55 -4.20
N ASN A 78 2.17 -19.33 -4.14
CA ASN A 78 2.96 -19.53 -2.93
C ASN A 78 2.90 -18.33 -1.96
N LEU A 79 2.37 -17.19 -2.40
CA LEU A 79 2.17 -16.03 -1.53
C LEU A 79 1.04 -16.30 -0.55
N LYS A 80 1.19 -15.81 0.68
CA LYS A 80 0.20 -15.94 1.74
C LYS A 80 -0.15 -14.56 2.30
N ILE A 81 -1.45 -14.34 2.51
CA ILE A 81 -1.95 -13.16 3.22
C ILE A 81 -1.79 -13.44 4.71
N SER A 82 -1.04 -12.60 5.42
CA SER A 82 -0.81 -12.74 6.87
C SER A 82 -1.71 -11.84 7.71
N GLN A 83 -2.13 -10.69 7.18
CA GLN A 83 -2.88 -9.67 7.89
C GLN A 83 -3.74 -8.85 6.91
N ALA A 84 -4.78 -8.20 7.42
CA ALA A 84 -5.63 -7.28 6.68
C ALA A 84 -6.13 -6.17 7.61
N ILE A 85 -6.35 -4.98 7.05
CA ILE A 85 -6.93 -3.83 7.74
C ILE A 85 -7.97 -3.16 6.85
N VAL A 86 -8.96 -2.52 7.48
CA VAL A 86 -9.85 -1.56 6.82
C VAL A 86 -9.35 -0.17 7.16
N LEU A 87 -8.92 0.60 6.16
CA LEU A 87 -8.37 1.94 6.36
C LEU A 87 -9.40 3.00 5.96
N PRO A 88 -9.92 3.81 6.90
CA PRO A 88 -10.82 4.90 6.57
C PRO A 88 -10.12 5.96 5.71
N ILE A 89 -10.70 6.25 4.54
CA ILE A 89 -10.21 7.27 3.61
C ILE A 89 -10.79 8.63 4.02
N LYS A 90 -9.91 9.61 4.23
CA LYS A 90 -10.26 10.98 4.63
C LYS A 90 -9.40 11.97 3.84
N HIS A 91 -10.02 12.68 2.92
CA HIS A 91 -9.34 13.67 2.09
C HIS A 91 -9.29 15.03 2.78
N ALA A 92 -8.26 15.82 2.46
CA ALA A 92 -8.13 17.21 2.86
C ALA A 92 -7.83 18.05 1.61
N LEU A 93 -8.40 19.25 1.56
CA LEU A 93 -8.02 20.27 0.59
C LEU A 93 -6.73 20.93 1.09
N ILE A 94 -5.68 20.94 0.26
CA ILE A 94 -4.37 21.50 0.61
C ILE A 94 -4.00 22.53 -0.47
N SER A 95 -3.67 23.74 -0.04
CA SER A 95 -3.25 24.85 -0.91
C SER A 95 -2.08 25.58 -0.29
N SER A 96 -1.27 26.25 -1.12
CA SER A 96 -0.25 27.21 -0.67
C SER A 96 -0.78 28.65 -0.54
N GLY A 97 -2.04 28.89 -0.90
CA GLY A 97 -2.70 30.20 -0.84
C GLY A 97 -3.99 30.17 -0.01
N GLU A 98 -4.72 31.27 -0.02
CA GLU A 98 -5.98 31.40 0.74
C GLU A 98 -7.11 30.61 0.06
N LEU A 99 -8.14 30.25 0.84
CA LEU A 99 -9.31 29.54 0.30
C LEU A 99 -10.01 30.32 -0.82
N SER A 100 -9.97 31.66 -0.77
CA SER A 100 -10.53 32.54 -1.80
C SER A 100 -9.80 32.46 -3.15
N ASP A 101 -8.57 31.97 -3.17
CA ASP A 101 -7.76 31.86 -4.40
C ASP A 101 -8.02 30.53 -5.15
N ILE A 102 -8.75 29.61 -4.51
CA ILE A 102 -9.07 28.29 -5.07
C ILE A 102 -10.30 28.45 -5.98
N SER A 103 -10.11 28.16 -7.26
CA SER A 103 -11.18 28.12 -8.28
C SER A 103 -11.41 26.68 -8.76
N GLU A 104 -12.59 26.45 -9.35
CA GLU A 104 -12.96 25.18 -10.00
C GLU A 104 -12.05 24.83 -11.18
#